data_AF-A0A1D2U6R1-F1
#
_entry.id   AF-A0A1D2U6R1-F1
#
_cell.length_a   1.000
_cell.length_b   1.000
_cell.length_c   1.000
_cell.angle_alpha   90.00
_cell.angle_beta   90.00
_cell.angle_gamma   90.00
#
_symmetry.space_group_name_H-M   'P 1'
#
loop_
_entity.id
_entity.type
_entity.pdbx_description
1 polymer ?
#
loop_
_entity_poly.entity_id
_entity_poly.type
_entity_poly.pdbx_seq_one_letter_code
_entity_poly.pdbx_strand_id
1 'polypeptide(L)'
;MPVTPRWDVRLSAAVVLAVGLVAGCAGSGERLATMVTPYRADIVQGNFVSSEQVDALKPGMSRQQVREILGTPLMTSLFHDNRWEYVFTIRRQGVADQSRHLTVFFDGDRFDRIEGDEMPTEQEFVASLASKVKNAKVPPLEATEAQLARYPKAKAPESTGKPVEAAEPAPSSYPPLDPGSR
;
A
#
# COMPACT_ATOMS: atom_id res chain seq x y z
N MET A 1 42.01 16.01 69.80
CA MET A 1 41.64 16.62 68.50
C MET A 1 41.30 15.49 67.54
N PRO A 2 40.05 15.32 67.09
CA PRO A 2 39.68 14.17 66.25
C PRO A 2 40.07 14.41 64.79
N VAL A 3 40.69 13.41 64.17
CA VAL A 3 41.08 13.41 62.75
C VAL A 3 39.86 12.97 61.93
N THR A 4 39.36 13.84 61.05
CA THR A 4 38.21 13.51 60.18
C THR A 4 38.63 12.62 59.00
N PRO A 5 37.86 11.58 58.66
CA PRO A 5 38.23 10.61 57.64
C PRO A 5 37.81 11.11 56.26
N ARG A 6 38.70 11.87 55.62
CA ARG A 6 38.57 12.37 54.24
C ARG A 6 38.50 11.27 53.16
N TRP A 7 38.74 10.01 53.53
CA TRP A 7 38.70 8.86 52.64
C TRP A 7 37.27 8.36 52.40
N ASP A 8 36.44 8.31 53.45
CA ASP A 8 35.06 7.80 53.36
C ASP A 8 34.15 8.68 52.50
N VAL A 9 34.37 10.00 52.51
CA VAL A 9 33.60 10.95 51.69
C VAL A 9 33.89 10.78 50.20
N ARG A 10 35.15 10.51 49.84
CA ARG A 10 35.55 10.30 48.44
C ARG A 10 35.07 8.96 47.91
N LEU A 11 35.10 7.92 48.73
CA LEU A 11 34.62 6.60 48.37
C LEU A 11 33.09 6.59 48.20
N SER A 12 32.37 7.26 49.11
CA SER A 12 30.91 7.40 49.02
C SER A 12 30.48 8.20 47.79
N ALA A 13 31.19 9.29 47.47
CA ALA A 13 30.93 10.08 46.26
C ALA A 13 31.16 9.27 44.98
N ALA A 14 32.22 8.46 44.92
CA ALA A 14 32.50 7.59 43.77
C ALA A 14 31.43 6.51 43.58
N VAL A 15 30.93 5.92 44.67
CA VAL A 15 29.86 4.90 44.62
C VAL A 15 28.54 5.51 44.17
N VAL A 16 28.16 6.69 44.67
CA VAL A 16 26.95 7.40 44.24
C VAL A 16 27.02 7.78 42.76
N LEU A 17 28.18 8.21 42.28
CA LEU A 17 28.40 8.56 40.88
C LEU A 17 28.34 7.33 39.96
N ALA A 18 28.88 6.19 40.40
CA ALA A 18 28.84 4.92 39.67
C ALA A 18 27.42 4.33 39.59
N VAL A 19 26.64 4.41 40.68
CA VAL A 19 25.24 3.94 40.70
C VAL A 19 24.34 4.84 39.82
N GLY A 20 24.58 6.15 39.79
CA GLY A 20 23.88 7.07 38.89
C GLY A 20 24.13 6.80 37.40
N LEU A 21 25.37 6.41 37.05
CA LEU A 21 25.74 6.07 35.67
C LEU A 21 25.10 4.76 35.18
N VAL A 22 24.93 3.75 36.05
CA VAL A 22 24.31 2.48 35.69
C VAL A 22 22.78 2.61 35.52
N ALA A 23 22.12 3.48 36.29
CA ALA A 23 20.68 3.73 36.16
C ALA A 23 20.28 4.47 34.86
N GLY A 24 21.22 5.13 34.18
CA GLY A 24 20.95 5.87 32.93
C GLY A 24 20.91 5.03 31.66
N CYS A 25 21.44 3.80 31.68
CA CYS A 25 21.56 2.95 30.49
C CYS A 25 20.37 2.01 30.24
N ALA A 26 19.48 1.81 31.21
CA ALA A 26 18.39 0.83 31.09
C ALA A 26 17.11 1.37 30.41
N GLY A 27 16.92 2.70 30.29
CA GLY A 27 15.67 3.29 29.78
C GLY A 27 15.79 4.14 28.51
N SER A 28 17.01 4.46 28.07
CA SER A 28 17.25 5.47 27.02
C SER A 28 17.18 4.88 25.60
N GLY A 29 17.43 3.58 25.43
CA GLY A 29 17.41 2.90 24.13
C GLY A 29 16.00 2.67 23.58
N GLU A 30 15.06 2.26 24.42
CA GLU A 30 13.67 2.00 24.00
C GLU A 30 12.95 3.28 23.57
N ARG A 31 13.21 4.42 24.24
CA ARG A 31 12.54 5.69 23.93
C ARG A 31 12.99 6.32 22.60
N LEU A 32 14.24 6.09 22.18
CA LEU A 32 14.74 6.53 20.89
C LEU A 32 14.18 5.67 19.74
N ALA A 33 13.98 4.37 19.98
CA ALA A 33 13.36 3.47 19.00
C ALA A 33 11.89 3.81 18.72
N THR A 34 11.16 4.40 19.68
CA THR A 34 9.76 4.84 19.48
C THR A 34 9.62 6.21 18.78
N MET A 35 10.69 7.01 18.68
CA MET A 35 10.63 8.33 18.03
C MET A 35 10.52 8.26 16.51
N VAL A 36 10.99 7.19 15.90
CA VAL A 36 10.95 6.99 14.45
C VAL A 36 9.96 5.87 14.15
N THR A 37 8.70 6.21 13.90
CA THR A 37 7.72 5.25 13.40
C THR A 37 8.08 4.89 11.96
N PRO A 38 8.48 3.64 11.66
CA PRO A 38 8.76 3.25 10.28
C PRO A 38 7.51 3.42 9.43
N TYR A 39 7.72 3.74 8.14
CA TYR A 39 6.64 3.80 7.17
C TYR A 39 5.91 2.45 7.12
N ARG A 40 4.58 2.49 7.25
CA ARG A 40 3.72 1.34 7.02
C ARG A 40 2.95 1.59 5.73
N ALA A 41 3.06 0.66 4.79
CA ALA A 41 2.26 0.67 3.59
C ALA A 41 0.78 0.55 3.94
N ASP A 42 -0.07 1.22 3.17
CA ASP A 42 -1.52 1.05 3.28
C ASP A 42 -1.89 -0.33 2.72
N ILE A 43 -2.68 -1.09 3.47
CA ILE A 43 -3.05 -2.46 3.13
C ILE A 43 -4.57 -2.49 2.92
N VAL A 44 -4.97 -2.92 1.73
CA VAL A 44 -6.36 -3.23 1.39
C VAL A 44 -6.48 -4.75 1.31
N GLN A 45 -7.41 -5.33 2.07
CA GLN A 45 -7.60 -6.77 2.20
C GLN A 45 -9.06 -7.15 2.03
N GLY A 46 -9.31 -8.25 1.31
CA GLY A 46 -10.63 -8.84 1.14
C GLY A 46 -11.34 -8.41 -0.13
N ASN A 47 -12.64 -8.69 -0.19
CA ASN A 47 -13.50 -8.41 -1.34
C ASN A 47 -14.20 -7.07 -1.13
N PHE A 48 -13.87 -6.08 -1.94
CA PHE A 48 -14.58 -4.81 -1.93
C PHE A 48 -15.98 -5.01 -2.52
N VAL A 49 -17.00 -4.59 -1.76
CA VAL A 49 -18.39 -4.53 -2.22
C VAL A 49 -18.83 -3.09 -2.10
N SER A 50 -19.31 -2.52 -3.20
CA SER A 50 -19.83 -1.15 -3.24
C SER A 50 -21.32 -1.12 -2.91
N SER A 51 -21.82 0.02 -2.44
CA SER A 51 -23.27 0.20 -2.19
C SER A 51 -24.10 -0.04 -3.46
N GLU A 52 -23.59 0.39 -4.62
CA GLU A 52 -24.27 0.21 -5.90
C GLU A 52 -24.42 -1.27 -6.28
N GLN A 53 -23.44 -2.10 -5.93
CA GLN A 53 -23.52 -3.54 -6.13
C GLN A 53 -24.54 -4.19 -5.19
N VAL A 54 -24.63 -3.72 -3.95
CA VAL A 54 -25.65 -4.19 -2.98
C VAL A 54 -27.05 -3.83 -3.47
N ASP A 55 -27.24 -2.60 -3.94
CA ASP A 55 -28.53 -2.10 -4.46
C ASP A 55 -28.96 -2.80 -5.75
N ALA A 56 -28.01 -3.32 -6.52
CA ALA A 56 -28.29 -4.12 -7.71
C ALA A 56 -28.90 -5.49 -7.40
N LEU A 57 -28.74 -5.99 -6.17
CA LEU A 57 -29.27 -7.29 -5.75
C LEU A 57 -30.78 -7.24 -5.58
N LYS A 58 -31.46 -8.27 -6.09
CA LYS A 58 -32.91 -8.41 -5.98
C LYS A 58 -33.25 -9.78 -5.40
N PRO A 59 -34.16 -9.86 -4.41
CA PRO A 59 -34.65 -11.13 -3.88
C PRO A 59 -35.05 -12.09 -5.00
N GLY A 60 -34.65 -13.36 -4.89
CA GLY A 60 -34.93 -14.39 -5.88
C GLY A 60 -33.85 -14.60 -6.94
N MET A 61 -32.80 -13.78 -7.00
CA MET A 61 -31.62 -14.01 -7.85
C MET A 61 -30.92 -15.33 -7.53
N SER A 62 -30.40 -16.02 -8.54
CA SER A 62 -29.59 -17.22 -8.32
C SER A 62 -28.23 -16.90 -7.70
N ARG A 63 -27.63 -17.87 -7.00
CA ARG A 63 -26.25 -17.76 -6.48
C ARG A 63 -25.24 -17.32 -7.54
N GLN A 64 -25.38 -17.80 -8.77
CA GLN A 64 -24.48 -17.44 -9.86
C GLN A 64 -24.60 -15.95 -10.23
N GLN A 65 -25.83 -15.43 -10.34
CA GLN A 65 -26.06 -14.00 -10.60
C GLN A 65 -25.54 -13.12 -9.47
N VAL A 66 -25.75 -13.51 -8.21
CA VAL A 66 -25.19 -12.76 -7.07
C VAL A 66 -23.66 -12.73 -7.14
N ARG A 67 -23.03 -13.84 -7.52
CA ARG A 67 -21.57 -13.93 -7.70
C ARG A 67 -21.06 -13.07 -8.86
N GLU A 68 -21.83 -12.93 -9.93
CA GLU A 68 -21.48 -12.05 -11.04
C GLU A 68 -21.51 -10.58 -10.64
N ILE A 69 -22.40 -10.19 -9.72
CA ILE A 69 -22.53 -8.82 -9.23
C ILE A 69 -21.49 -8.49 -8.14
N LEU A 70 -21.40 -9.34 -7.11
CA LEU A 70 -20.55 -9.12 -5.94
C LEU A 70 -19.13 -9.69 -6.06
N GLY A 71 -18.89 -10.54 -7.07
CA GLY A 71 -17.67 -11.33 -7.19
C GLY A 71 -17.71 -12.64 -6.41
N THR A 72 -16.56 -13.34 -6.39
CA THR A 72 -16.45 -14.64 -5.72
C THR A 72 -16.21 -14.44 -4.22
N PRO A 73 -17.08 -14.97 -3.32
CA PRO A 73 -16.85 -14.87 -1.89
C PRO A 73 -15.58 -15.61 -1.49
N LEU A 74 -14.81 -15.05 -0.56
CA LEU A 74 -13.58 -15.66 -0.06
C LEU A 74 -13.86 -16.94 0.75
N MET A 75 -15.04 -17.01 1.38
CA MET A 75 -15.48 -18.12 2.23
C MET A 75 -16.92 -18.50 1.88
N THR A 76 -17.12 -19.73 1.40
CA THR A 76 -18.43 -20.39 1.39
C THR A 76 -18.48 -21.35 2.58
N SER A 77 -19.38 -21.14 3.53
CA SER A 77 -19.47 -21.98 4.72
C SER A 77 -19.88 -23.41 4.34
N LEU A 78 -18.99 -24.39 4.56
CA LEU A 78 -19.26 -25.81 4.25
C LEU A 78 -20.40 -26.41 5.08
N PHE A 79 -20.74 -25.78 6.21
CA PHE A 79 -21.80 -26.20 7.12
C PHE A 79 -23.09 -25.39 6.94
N HIS A 80 -22.98 -24.20 6.34
CA HIS A 80 -24.10 -23.31 6.07
C HIS A 80 -23.98 -22.84 4.63
N ASP A 81 -24.26 -23.76 3.70
CA ASP A 81 -24.14 -23.49 2.26
C ASP A 81 -24.94 -22.24 1.84
N ASN A 82 -26.01 -21.95 2.60
CA ASN A 82 -26.93 -20.84 2.43
C ASN A 82 -26.40 -19.45 2.86
N ARG A 83 -25.12 -19.30 3.24
CA ARG A 83 -24.55 -18.00 3.67
C ARG A 83 -23.20 -17.72 3.06
N TRP A 84 -23.07 -16.55 2.43
CA TRP A 84 -21.79 -16.03 1.92
C TRP A 84 -21.37 -14.81 2.72
N GLU A 85 -20.07 -14.71 2.97
CA GLU A 85 -19.47 -13.60 3.71
C GLU A 85 -18.46 -12.85 2.85
N TYR A 86 -18.63 -11.54 2.80
CA TYR A 86 -17.74 -10.59 2.15
C TYR A 86 -17.17 -9.69 3.23
N VAL A 87 -15.89 -9.89 3.54
CA VAL A 87 -15.16 -9.08 4.50
C VAL A 87 -14.18 -8.20 3.75
N PHE A 88 -14.19 -6.92 4.07
CA PHE A 88 -13.31 -5.92 3.49
C PHE A 88 -12.63 -5.13 4.60
N THR A 89 -11.31 -4.99 4.53
CA THR A 89 -10.54 -4.25 5.53
C THR A 89 -9.51 -3.33 4.87
N ILE A 90 -9.52 -2.07 5.27
CA ILE A 90 -8.50 -1.08 4.91
C ILE A 90 -7.76 -0.67 6.17
N ARG A 91 -6.44 -0.86 6.17
CA ARG A 91 -5.54 -0.33 7.20
C ARG A 91 -4.66 0.74 6.60
N ARG A 92 -4.71 1.94 7.17
CA ARG A 92 -3.94 3.11 6.71
C ARG A 92 -3.15 3.72 7.85
N GLN A 93 -1.93 4.14 7.57
CA GLN A 93 -1.13 4.82 8.58
C GLN A 93 -1.78 6.14 8.98
N GLY A 94 -2.10 6.31 10.27
CA GLY A 94 -2.68 7.54 10.82
C GLY A 94 -4.20 7.65 10.73
N VAL A 95 -4.89 6.63 10.22
CA VAL A 95 -6.37 6.54 10.21
C VAL A 95 -6.77 5.26 10.95
N ALA A 96 -7.92 5.28 11.64
CA ALA A 96 -8.44 4.08 12.27
C ALA A 96 -8.69 2.97 11.23
N ASP A 97 -8.45 1.72 11.63
CA ASP A 97 -8.71 0.56 10.78
C ASP A 97 -10.20 0.51 10.41
N GLN A 98 -10.49 0.40 9.11
CA GLN A 98 -11.85 0.33 8.59
C GLN A 98 -12.11 -1.09 8.14
N SER A 99 -12.94 -1.82 8.89
CA SER A 99 -13.44 -3.13 8.50
C SER A 99 -14.93 -3.01 8.19
N ARG A 100 -15.37 -3.69 7.13
CA ARG A 100 -16.75 -3.76 6.70
C ARG A 100 -17.09 -5.22 6.42
N HIS A 101 -18.22 -5.66 6.93
CA HIS A 101 -18.70 -7.02 6.74
C HIS A 101 -20.08 -7.00 6.09
N LEU A 102 -20.24 -7.81 5.05
CA LEU A 102 -21.51 -8.06 4.37
C LEU A 102 -21.78 -9.56 4.34
N THR A 103 -22.91 -9.94 4.89
CA THR A 103 -23.41 -11.31 4.92
C THR A 103 -24.60 -11.43 4.00
N VAL A 104 -24.51 -12.35 3.04
CA VAL A 104 -25.57 -12.63 2.06
C VAL A 104 -26.20 -13.97 2.41
N PHE A 105 -27.52 -13.97 2.57
CA PHE A 105 -28.31 -15.16 2.88
C PHE A 105 -29.05 -15.67 1.64
N PHE A 106 -29.09 -16.99 1.52
CA PHE A 106 -29.79 -17.71 0.47
C PHE A 106 -30.85 -18.63 1.08
N ASP A 107 -32.01 -18.71 0.43
CA ASP A 107 -32.99 -19.77 0.64
C ASP A 107 -32.85 -20.79 -0.50
N GLY A 108 -32.19 -21.91 -0.20
CA GLY A 108 -31.76 -22.88 -1.20
C GLY A 108 -30.79 -22.26 -2.22
N ASP A 109 -31.22 -22.10 -3.46
CA ASP A 109 -30.44 -21.52 -4.57
C ASP A 109 -30.75 -20.05 -4.86
N ARG A 110 -31.66 -19.44 -4.10
CA ARG A 110 -32.14 -18.09 -4.34
C ARG A 110 -31.70 -17.15 -3.23
N PHE A 111 -31.32 -15.95 -3.62
CA PHE A 111 -30.99 -14.87 -2.71
C PHE A 111 -32.23 -14.41 -1.92
N ASP A 112 -32.10 -14.35 -0.59
CA ASP A 112 -33.15 -13.94 0.33
C ASP A 112 -32.93 -12.50 0.82
N ARG A 113 -31.82 -12.29 1.56
CA ARG A 113 -31.53 -11.02 2.21
C ARG A 113 -30.04 -10.78 2.45
N ILE A 114 -29.73 -9.58 2.89
CA ILE A 114 -28.39 -9.11 3.24
C ILE A 114 -28.41 -8.57 4.66
N GLU A 115 -27.38 -8.86 5.43
CA GLU A 115 -27.13 -8.25 6.73
C GLU A 115 -25.67 -7.79 6.78
N GLY A 116 -25.40 -6.65 7.41
CA GLY A 116 -24.03 -6.15 7.51
C GLY A 116 -23.95 -4.65 7.74
N ASP A 117 -22.73 -4.15 7.58
CA ASP A 117 -22.44 -2.73 7.65
C ASP A 117 -22.96 -1.99 6.40
N GLU A 118 -23.14 -0.67 6.50
CA GLU A 118 -23.36 0.18 5.33
C GLU A 118 -22.11 0.12 4.43
N MET A 119 -22.29 -0.08 3.12
CA MET A 119 -21.17 -0.15 2.18
C MET A 119 -20.86 1.24 1.61
N PRO A 120 -19.59 1.61 1.43
CA PRO A 120 -19.24 2.86 0.75
C PRO A 120 -19.54 2.76 -0.76
N THR A 121 -19.75 3.90 -1.39
CA THR A 121 -19.79 3.96 -2.87
C THR A 121 -18.41 3.67 -3.46
N GLU A 122 -18.37 3.22 -4.71
CA GLU A 122 -17.10 2.99 -5.41
C GLU A 122 -16.25 4.28 -5.47
N GLN A 123 -16.91 5.43 -5.67
CA GLN A 123 -16.23 6.72 -5.75
C GLN A 123 -15.61 7.15 -4.42
N GLU A 124 -16.33 6.96 -3.30
CA GLU A 124 -15.79 7.25 -1.97
C GLU A 124 -14.61 6.33 -1.65
N PHE A 125 -14.68 5.06 -2.05
CA PHE A 125 -13.57 4.14 -1.90
C PHE A 125 -12.34 4.59 -2.69
N VAL A 126 -12.49 4.89 -3.99
CA VAL A 126 -11.38 5.39 -4.83
C VAL A 126 -10.82 6.71 -4.28
N ALA A 127 -11.67 7.63 -3.83
CA ALA A 127 -11.25 8.87 -3.19
C ALA A 127 -10.45 8.64 -1.90
N SER A 128 -10.79 7.59 -1.15
CA SER A 128 -10.07 7.18 0.05
C SER A 128 -8.65 6.66 -0.26
N LEU A 129 -8.44 6.06 -1.44
CA LEU A 129 -7.13 5.63 -1.92
C LEU A 129 -6.30 6.81 -2.48
N ALA A 130 -6.94 7.71 -3.23
CA ALA A 130 -6.25 8.81 -3.94
C ALA A 130 -5.73 9.93 -3.03
N SER A 131 -6.27 10.08 -1.81
CA SER A 131 -5.94 11.19 -0.91
C SER A 131 -4.45 11.28 -0.51
N LYS A 132 -3.67 10.19 -0.61
CA LYS A 132 -2.23 10.20 -0.31
C LYS A 132 -1.37 10.73 -1.47
N VAL A 133 -1.85 10.68 -2.72
CA VAL A 133 -1.10 11.13 -3.91
C VAL A 133 -1.10 12.65 -4.05
N LYS A 134 -2.08 13.35 -3.46
CA LYS A 134 -2.23 14.82 -3.59
C LYS A 134 -1.05 15.63 -3.04
N ASN A 135 -0.23 15.05 -2.16
CA ASN A 135 0.96 15.71 -1.60
C ASN A 135 2.28 15.30 -2.28
N ALA A 136 2.24 14.48 -3.32
CA ALA A 136 3.43 14.23 -4.14
C ALA A 136 3.64 15.45 -5.04
N LYS A 137 4.45 16.42 -4.58
CA LYS A 137 4.95 17.50 -5.43
C LYS A 137 5.71 16.85 -6.58
N VAL A 138 5.06 16.74 -7.74
CA VAL A 138 5.65 16.12 -8.93
C VAL A 138 6.93 16.89 -9.22
N PRO A 139 8.12 16.24 -9.14
CA PRO A 139 9.35 16.91 -9.51
C PRO A 139 9.22 17.38 -10.96
N PRO A 140 9.63 18.60 -11.30
CA PRO A 140 9.59 19.05 -12.69
C PRO A 140 10.39 18.05 -13.54
N LEU A 141 9.69 17.31 -14.40
CA LEU A 141 10.26 16.32 -15.32
C LEU A 141 10.88 17.01 -16.56
N GLU A 142 10.69 18.32 -16.67
CA GLU A 142 11.34 19.18 -17.64
C GLU A 142 12.66 19.69 -17.06
N ALA A 143 13.75 19.46 -17.79
CA ALA A 143 15.00 20.14 -17.49
C ALA A 143 14.80 21.64 -17.70
N THR A 144 15.20 22.45 -16.72
CA THR A 144 15.26 23.91 -16.92
C THR A 144 16.21 24.25 -18.07
N GLU A 145 15.97 25.35 -18.80
CA GLU A 145 16.80 25.77 -19.94
C GLU A 145 18.30 25.87 -19.56
N ALA A 146 18.58 26.26 -18.32
CA ALA A 146 19.93 26.29 -17.74
C ALA A 146 20.56 24.89 -17.52
N GLN A 147 19.75 23.84 -17.29
CA GLN A 147 20.20 22.45 -17.21
C GLN A 147 20.38 21.83 -18.61
N LEU A 148 19.53 22.19 -19.58
CA LEU A 148 19.71 21.84 -20.99
C LEU A 148 20.99 22.47 -21.58
N ALA A 149 21.31 23.72 -21.22
CA ALA A 149 22.53 24.40 -21.66
C ALA A 149 23.84 23.77 -21.14
N ARG A 150 23.78 22.98 -20.06
CA ARG A 150 24.95 22.23 -19.53
C ARG A 150 25.28 20.97 -20.32
N TYR A 151 24.35 20.49 -21.14
CA TYR A 151 24.60 19.41 -22.09
C TYR A 151 24.86 20.03 -23.46
N PRO A 152 26.13 20.17 -23.89
CA PRO A 152 26.41 20.65 -25.23
C PRO A 152 25.73 19.71 -26.23
N LYS A 153 24.84 20.27 -27.07
CA LYS A 153 24.23 19.55 -28.18
C LYS A 153 25.37 18.96 -28.99
N ALA A 154 25.46 17.63 -29.04
CA ALA A 154 26.50 16.95 -29.79
C ALA A 154 26.55 17.55 -31.19
N LYS A 155 27.72 18.06 -31.59
CA LYS A 155 27.94 18.55 -32.95
C LYS A 155 27.65 17.37 -33.86
N ALA A 156 26.51 17.41 -34.55
CA ALA A 156 26.26 16.47 -35.64
C ALA A 156 27.48 16.56 -36.56
N PRO A 157 28.15 15.44 -36.90
CA PRO A 157 29.21 15.49 -37.88
C PRO A 157 28.61 16.11 -39.14
N GLU A 158 29.18 17.25 -39.55
CA GLU A 158 28.82 17.93 -40.78
C GLU A 158 28.94 16.92 -41.91
N SER A 159 27.80 16.58 -42.52
CA SER A 159 27.72 15.76 -43.71
C SER A 159 28.43 16.50 -44.84
N THR A 160 29.70 16.18 -45.02
CA THR A 160 30.40 16.43 -46.28
C THR A 160 29.79 15.47 -47.29
N GLY A 161 29.14 16.05 -48.30
CA GLY A 161 28.22 15.36 -49.18
C GLY A 161 28.77 14.11 -49.88
N LYS A 162 28.02 13.03 -49.75
CA LYS A 162 27.71 12.09 -50.83
C LYS A 162 26.22 11.76 -50.72
N PRO A 163 25.44 11.73 -51.82
CA PRO A 163 24.05 11.30 -51.76
C PRO A 163 24.01 9.84 -51.31
N VAL A 164 23.53 9.59 -50.10
CA VAL A 164 23.01 8.27 -49.75
C VAL A 164 21.58 8.23 -50.24
N GLU A 165 21.43 7.53 -51.37
CA GLU A 165 20.21 6.93 -51.89
C GLU A 165 19.26 6.55 -50.74
N ALA A 166 17.98 6.88 -50.89
CA ALA A 166 16.93 6.60 -49.93
C ALA A 166 17.02 5.16 -49.41
N ALA A 167 17.43 5.00 -48.16
CA ALA A 167 17.43 3.70 -47.49
C ALA A 167 15.97 3.21 -47.38
N GLU A 168 15.73 2.04 -47.94
CA GLU A 168 14.44 1.34 -47.99
C GLU A 168 13.77 1.27 -46.61
N PRO A 169 12.42 1.31 -46.53
CA PRO A 169 11.72 1.19 -45.27
C PRO A 169 12.07 -0.15 -44.61
N ALA A 170 12.33 -0.11 -43.30
CA ALA A 170 12.69 -1.27 -42.50
C ALA A 170 11.74 -2.46 -42.77
N PRO A 171 12.24 -3.70 -42.89
CA PRO A 171 11.39 -4.85 -43.17
C PRO A 171 10.36 -5.02 -42.05
N SER A 172 9.08 -5.01 -42.42
CA SER A 172 7.92 -5.18 -41.53
C SER A 172 7.70 -6.63 -41.08
N SER A 173 8.64 -7.53 -41.37
CA SER A 173 8.56 -8.95 -41.04
C SER A 173 9.52 -9.29 -39.90
N TYR A 174 8.96 -9.46 -38.71
CA TYR A 174 9.69 -9.99 -37.55
C TYR A 174 9.82 -11.52 -37.66
N PRO A 175 10.94 -12.10 -37.22
CA PRO A 175 11.08 -13.56 -37.15
C PRO A 175 10.04 -14.16 -36.17
N PRO A 176 9.42 -15.31 -36.50
CA PRO A 176 8.38 -15.91 -35.68
C PRO A 176 8.95 -16.37 -34.32
N LEU A 177 8.24 -16.05 -33.23
CA LEU A 177 8.63 -16.35 -31.85
C LEU A 177 8.10 -17.70 -31.33
N ASP A 178 7.80 -18.64 -32.23
CA ASP A 178 7.28 -19.95 -31.83
C ASP A 178 8.41 -20.99 -31.75
N PRO A 179 8.68 -21.62 -30.60
CA PRO A 179 9.47 -22.84 -30.56
C PRO A 179 8.62 -23.95 -31.18
N GLY A 180 8.98 -24.33 -32.41
CA GLY A 180 8.20 -25.21 -33.27
C GLY A 180 7.57 -26.43 -32.60
N SER A 181 6.31 -26.65 -32.96
CA SER A 181 5.53 -27.85 -32.70
C SER A 181 6.35 -29.13 -32.90
N ARG A 182 6.32 -30.01 -31.91
CA ARG A 182 6.52 -31.44 -32.11
C ARG A 182 5.56 -32.22 -31.23
#